data_AF-A0A382H7L4-F1
#
_entry.id   AF-A0A382H7L4-F1
#
_cell.length_a   1.000
_cell.length_b   1.000
_cell.length_c   1.000
_cell.angle_alpha   90.00
_cell.angle_beta   90.00
_cell.angle_gamma   90.00
#
_symmetry.space_group_name_H-M   'P 1'
#
loop_
_entity.id
_entity.type
_entity.pdbx_description
1 polymer ?
#
loop_
_entity_poly.entity_id
_entity_poly.type
_entity_poly.pdbx_seq_one_letter_code
_entity_poly.pdbx_strand_id
1 'polypeptide(L)'
;VEYRARVIHHLYRRRMDPEQVAIALEEVTAHLPNGGERRPGQEAMARAVAEVIDGLGGKNHLAVQAGTGTGKTLAYLIPALLAKRRTIIATATKALQDQLANNDLPFLAEHLSEHLDEPVSFAILKGRSNYVCLQRLAEVAEANIQQTLDGLAEHADDEQLAAIADWATETDTGDRAELSFEPNGSTWSAVTVGSHECPGRNRCPAGDGCFAELARDRAAEAQVIVTNLHLYGIDVATDGAILPPHDLAILDEAHAAEDILAAAVGAEVFGGRFRSLRRIASGVLSRSTELDNLADLADRFDDSLVEHLGKRLTPAEDPVVGPLLELADTRLEALQSALRAVPADAATEARARAQRALLATGSLLGAIRSFRAPDDGFVAWVEGPRNRPVLCMS
;
A
#
# COMPACT_ATOMS: atom_id res chain seq x y z
N VAL A 1 -11.10 19.11 -28.61
CA VAL A 1 -12.36 18.33 -28.65
C VAL A 1 -12.65 17.69 -27.30
N GLU A 2 -11.65 17.14 -26.60
CA GLU A 2 -11.77 16.65 -25.20
C GLU A 2 -12.26 17.68 -24.18
N TYR A 3 -11.81 18.94 -24.26
CA TYR A 3 -12.27 19.99 -23.34
C TYR A 3 -13.76 20.31 -23.50
N ARG A 4 -14.29 20.23 -24.74
CA ARG A 4 -15.72 20.36 -25.01
C ARG A 4 -16.50 19.10 -24.59
N ALA A 5 -15.91 17.92 -24.68
CA ALA A 5 -16.52 16.67 -24.20
C ALA A 5 -16.68 16.64 -22.67
N ARG A 6 -15.66 17.09 -21.91
CA ARG A 6 -15.75 17.25 -20.44
C ARG A 6 -16.83 18.25 -20.02
N VAL A 7 -16.94 19.39 -20.71
CA VAL A 7 -17.95 20.41 -20.42
C VAL A 7 -19.37 19.93 -20.75
N ILE A 8 -19.56 19.16 -21.83
CA ILE A 8 -20.87 18.61 -22.20
C ILE A 8 -21.30 17.49 -21.24
N HIS A 9 -20.36 16.66 -20.74
CA HIS A 9 -20.67 15.62 -19.76
C HIS A 9 -21.06 16.19 -18.38
N HIS A 10 -20.52 17.36 -18.02
CA HIS A 10 -20.90 18.06 -16.79
C HIS A 10 -22.33 18.65 -16.83
N LEU A 11 -22.82 19.02 -18.02
CA LEU A 11 -24.12 19.67 -18.22
C LEU A 11 -25.33 18.72 -18.20
N TYR A 12 -25.10 17.40 -18.29
CA TYR A 12 -26.15 16.37 -18.26
C TYR A 12 -26.07 15.44 -17.04
N ARG A 13 -25.26 15.77 -16.03
CA ARG A 13 -25.27 15.04 -14.76
C ARG A 13 -26.57 15.37 -14.02
N ARG A 14 -27.38 14.35 -13.76
CA ARG A 14 -28.54 14.45 -12.87
C ARG A 14 -28.00 14.90 -11.51
N ARG A 15 -28.41 16.08 -11.05
CA ARG A 15 -28.09 16.53 -9.69
C ARG A 15 -28.61 15.49 -8.70
N MET A 16 -27.75 15.07 -7.79
CA MET A 16 -28.11 14.32 -6.60
C MET A 16 -29.01 15.18 -5.73
N ASP A 17 -30.19 14.68 -5.43
CA ASP A 17 -31.11 15.30 -4.50
C ASP A 17 -30.77 14.84 -3.07
N PRO A 18 -30.38 15.75 -2.14
CA PRO A 18 -30.14 15.39 -0.75
C PRO A 18 -31.32 14.70 -0.06
N GLU A 19 -32.56 14.94 -0.51
CA GLU A 19 -33.72 14.20 0.01
C GLU A 19 -33.73 12.74 -0.42
N GLN A 20 -33.34 12.44 -1.67
CA GLN A 20 -33.22 11.06 -2.14
C GLN A 20 -32.16 10.29 -1.35
N VAL A 21 -31.06 10.96 -0.99
CA VAL A 21 -30.01 10.37 -0.14
C VAL A 21 -30.54 10.06 1.27
N ALA A 22 -31.35 10.94 1.85
CA ALA A 22 -31.95 10.71 3.16
C ALA A 22 -32.97 9.56 3.14
N ILE A 23 -33.78 9.45 2.09
CA ILE A 23 -34.72 8.32 1.88
C ILE A 23 -33.94 7.01 1.77
N ALA A 24 -32.93 6.95 0.89
CA ALA A 24 -32.09 5.77 0.72
C ALA A 24 -31.40 5.37 2.04
N LEU A 25 -30.91 6.35 2.80
CA LEU A 25 -30.33 6.11 4.13
C LEU A 25 -31.35 5.48 5.09
N GLU A 26 -32.55 6.03 5.16
CA GLU A 26 -33.62 5.50 6.02
C GLU A 26 -33.97 4.05 5.65
N GLU A 27 -34.19 3.77 4.37
CA GLU A 27 -34.53 2.43 3.88
C GLU A 27 -33.40 1.41 4.10
N VAL A 28 -32.15 1.79 3.82
CA VAL A 28 -30.99 0.93 4.10
C VAL A 28 -30.84 0.67 5.59
N THR A 29 -30.96 1.69 6.44
CA THR A 29 -30.80 1.51 7.89
C THR A 29 -31.90 0.64 8.50
N ALA A 30 -33.09 0.60 7.91
CA ALA A 30 -34.18 -0.28 8.34
C ALA A 30 -33.85 -1.78 8.21
N HIS A 31 -32.87 -2.14 7.37
CA HIS A 31 -32.41 -3.52 7.18
C HIS A 31 -31.30 -3.93 8.16
N LEU A 32 -30.78 -3.01 8.98
CA LEU A 32 -29.78 -3.35 9.99
C LEU A 32 -30.35 -4.31 11.04
N PRO A 33 -29.50 -5.14 11.69
CA PRO A 33 -29.94 -5.98 12.81
C PRO A 33 -30.65 -5.14 13.88
N ASN A 34 -31.90 -5.49 14.19
CA ASN A 34 -32.84 -4.75 15.06
C ASN A 34 -33.56 -3.54 14.44
N GLY A 35 -33.54 -3.38 13.11
CA GLY A 35 -34.35 -2.39 12.38
C GLY A 35 -33.75 -0.99 12.29
N GLY A 36 -32.51 -0.79 12.75
CA GLY A 36 -31.84 0.51 12.78
C GLY A 36 -32.56 1.55 13.65
N GLU A 37 -31.90 2.69 13.92
CA GLU A 37 -32.58 3.84 14.53
C GLU A 37 -32.30 5.08 13.68
N ARG A 38 -33.29 5.98 13.59
CA ARG A 38 -33.11 7.25 12.88
C ARG A 38 -32.16 8.15 13.68
N ARG A 39 -31.02 8.49 13.10
CA ARG A 39 -29.99 9.33 13.72
C ARG A 39 -29.89 10.67 13.01
N PRO A 40 -30.38 11.79 13.59
CA PRO A 40 -30.36 13.09 12.93
C PRO A 40 -28.97 13.54 12.46
N GLY A 41 -27.93 13.23 13.22
CA GLY A 41 -26.54 13.55 12.84
C GLY A 41 -26.03 12.75 11.63
N GLN A 42 -26.48 11.50 11.48
CA GLN A 42 -26.15 10.65 10.33
C GLN A 42 -26.80 11.18 9.06
N GLU A 43 -28.08 11.54 9.15
CA GLU A 43 -28.84 12.13 8.04
C GLU A 43 -28.25 13.50 7.64
N ALA A 44 -27.95 14.36 8.61
CA ALA A 44 -27.32 15.65 8.36
C ALA A 44 -25.96 15.50 7.67
N MET A 45 -25.15 14.52 8.09
CA MET A 45 -23.90 14.18 7.42
C MET A 45 -24.13 13.71 5.98
N ALA A 46 -25.07 12.79 5.76
CA ALA A 46 -25.34 12.25 4.42
C ALA A 46 -25.79 13.34 3.44
N ARG A 47 -26.66 14.24 3.87
CA ARG A 47 -27.09 15.42 3.10
C ARG A 47 -25.91 16.35 2.80
N ALA A 48 -25.06 16.64 3.78
CA ALA A 48 -23.89 17.49 3.58
C ALA A 48 -22.88 16.87 2.59
N VAL A 49 -22.66 15.55 2.66
CA VAL A 49 -21.81 14.83 1.70
C VAL A 49 -22.41 14.92 0.29
N ALA A 50 -23.72 14.71 0.14
CA ALA A 50 -24.43 14.85 -1.13
C ALA A 50 -24.26 16.25 -1.74
N GLU A 51 -24.42 17.31 -0.94
CA GLU A 51 -24.24 18.69 -1.38
C GLU A 51 -22.84 18.96 -1.93
N VAL A 52 -21.79 18.44 -1.27
CA VAL A 52 -20.40 18.63 -1.69
C VAL A 52 -20.08 17.83 -2.96
N ILE A 53 -20.58 16.60 -3.07
CA ILE A 53 -20.40 15.79 -4.29
C ILE A 53 -20.97 16.53 -5.51
N ASP A 54 -22.12 17.18 -5.37
CA ASP A 54 -22.78 17.92 -6.44
C ASP A 54 -22.26 19.34 -6.66
N GLY A 55 -21.31 19.81 -5.84
CA GLY A 55 -20.81 21.17 -5.90
C GLY A 55 -21.88 22.22 -5.57
N LEU A 56 -22.91 21.85 -4.81
CA LEU A 56 -23.98 22.78 -4.45
C LEU A 56 -23.41 23.93 -3.63
N GLY A 57 -23.65 25.16 -4.10
CA GLY A 57 -23.10 26.37 -3.51
C GLY A 57 -21.59 26.56 -3.70
N GLY A 58 -20.95 25.82 -4.62
CA GLY A 58 -19.50 25.90 -4.86
C GLY A 58 -18.65 25.18 -3.82
N LYS A 59 -19.26 24.31 -3.00
CA LYS A 59 -18.56 23.49 -2.00
C LYS A 59 -17.84 22.34 -2.69
N ASN A 60 -16.53 22.20 -2.47
CA ASN A 60 -15.73 21.10 -3.02
C ASN A 60 -15.07 20.22 -1.94
N HIS A 61 -15.13 20.64 -0.67
CA HIS A 61 -14.55 19.93 0.47
C HIS A 61 -15.51 19.98 1.66
N LEU A 62 -15.50 18.91 2.46
CA LEU A 62 -16.28 18.79 3.69
C LEU A 62 -15.43 18.12 4.76
N ALA A 63 -15.33 18.74 5.92
CA ALA A 63 -14.80 18.12 7.12
C ALA A 63 -15.96 17.86 8.08
N VAL A 64 -16.13 16.60 8.53
CA VAL A 64 -17.18 16.20 9.45
C VAL A 64 -16.56 15.62 10.72
N GLN A 65 -16.90 16.21 11.87
CA GLN A 65 -16.63 15.60 13.15
C GLN A 65 -17.88 14.88 13.64
N ALA A 66 -17.79 13.57 13.80
CA ALA A 66 -18.87 12.76 14.35
C ALA A 66 -18.30 11.74 15.35
N GLY A 67 -19.06 11.45 16.41
CA GLY A 67 -18.66 10.50 17.45
C GLY A 67 -18.58 9.06 16.93
N THR A 68 -17.95 8.17 17.70
CA THR A 68 -17.98 6.73 17.39
C THR A 68 -19.41 6.19 17.41
N GLY A 69 -19.72 5.27 16.50
CA GLY A 69 -21.05 4.64 16.45
C GLY A 69 -22.17 5.52 15.87
N THR A 70 -21.88 6.73 15.35
CA THR A 70 -22.91 7.60 14.74
C THR A 70 -23.37 7.14 13.35
N GLY A 71 -22.85 6.03 12.83
CA GLY A 71 -23.19 5.52 11.49
C GLY A 71 -22.56 6.31 10.34
N LYS A 72 -21.37 6.89 10.56
CA LYS A 72 -20.62 7.71 9.58
C LYS A 72 -20.44 6.98 8.25
N THR A 73 -20.14 5.69 8.31
CA THR A 73 -19.87 4.84 7.16
C THR A 73 -20.99 4.87 6.14
N LEU A 74 -22.22 4.55 6.55
CA LEU A 74 -23.38 4.62 5.65
C LEU A 74 -23.66 6.05 5.19
N ALA A 75 -23.43 7.05 6.05
CA ALA A 75 -23.67 8.45 5.73
C ALA A 75 -22.77 8.98 4.60
N TYR A 76 -21.53 8.48 4.46
CA TYR A 76 -20.68 8.85 3.33
C TYR A 76 -20.79 7.87 2.15
N LEU A 77 -21.04 6.58 2.39
CA LEU A 77 -21.09 5.56 1.34
C LEU A 77 -22.32 5.69 0.44
N ILE A 78 -23.50 5.90 1.03
CA ILE A 78 -24.75 5.99 0.27
C ILE A 78 -24.70 7.12 -0.76
N PRO A 79 -24.43 8.39 -0.39
CA PRO A 79 -24.30 9.44 -1.40
C PRO A 79 -23.15 9.19 -2.38
N ALA A 80 -22.02 8.60 -1.96
CA ALA A 80 -20.92 8.27 -2.89
C ALA A 80 -21.34 7.24 -3.96
N LEU A 81 -22.12 6.22 -3.57
CA LEU A 81 -22.64 5.21 -4.50
C LEU A 81 -23.71 5.80 -5.44
N LEU A 82 -24.64 6.59 -4.89
CA LEU A 82 -25.68 7.28 -5.68
C LEU A 82 -25.10 8.30 -6.67
N ALA A 83 -23.90 8.84 -6.39
CA ALA A 83 -23.23 9.80 -7.27
C ALA A 83 -22.86 9.21 -8.63
N LYS A 84 -22.70 7.88 -8.72
CA LYS A 84 -22.14 7.18 -9.89
C LYS A 84 -20.81 7.76 -10.36
N ARG A 85 -20.02 8.21 -9.39
CA ARG A 85 -18.67 8.74 -9.59
C ARG A 85 -17.66 7.77 -9.04
N ARG A 86 -16.51 7.67 -9.69
CA ARG A 86 -15.44 6.85 -9.14
C ARG A 86 -14.93 7.50 -7.85
N THR A 87 -14.96 6.72 -6.78
CA THR A 87 -14.70 7.19 -5.42
C THR A 87 -13.60 6.36 -4.78
N ILE A 88 -12.59 7.04 -4.24
CA ILE A 88 -11.61 6.43 -3.34
C ILE A 88 -12.07 6.61 -1.89
N ILE A 89 -12.00 5.53 -1.12
CA ILE A 89 -12.16 5.57 0.34
C ILE A 89 -10.83 5.14 0.94
N ALA A 90 -10.11 6.08 1.54
CA ALA A 90 -8.82 5.84 2.18
C ALA A 90 -9.01 5.79 3.69
N THR A 91 -8.73 4.64 4.30
CA THR A 91 -8.87 4.44 5.75
C THR A 91 -7.52 4.49 6.48
N ALA A 92 -7.54 4.87 7.75
CA ALA A 92 -6.33 4.89 8.58
C ALA A 92 -5.86 3.49 9.02
N THR A 93 -6.77 2.52 9.14
CA THR A 93 -6.45 1.19 9.70
C THR A 93 -6.95 0.05 8.82
N LYS A 94 -6.21 -1.07 8.87
CA LYS A 94 -6.60 -2.31 8.20
C LYS A 94 -7.95 -2.84 8.70
N ALA A 95 -8.23 -2.72 10.00
CA ALA A 95 -9.51 -3.14 10.58
C ALA A 95 -10.72 -2.41 9.98
N LEU A 96 -10.61 -1.08 9.79
CA LEU A 96 -11.67 -0.30 9.12
C LEU A 96 -11.82 -0.68 7.65
N GLN A 97 -10.69 -0.92 6.97
CA GLN A 97 -10.70 -1.39 5.58
C GLN A 97 -11.41 -2.74 5.45
N ASP A 98 -11.11 -3.70 6.32
CA ASP A 98 -11.73 -5.02 6.31
C ASP A 98 -13.21 -4.95 6.73
N GLN A 99 -13.59 -4.05 7.65
CA GLN A 99 -14.99 -3.79 7.99
C GLN A 99 -15.79 -3.29 6.78
N LEU A 100 -15.25 -2.31 6.04
CA LEU A 100 -15.86 -1.80 4.82
C LEU A 100 -16.04 -2.90 3.77
N ALA A 101 -14.99 -3.71 3.57
CA ALA A 101 -14.95 -4.75 2.55
C ALA A 101 -15.91 -5.91 2.82
N ASN A 102 -15.97 -6.38 4.08
CA ASN A 102 -16.64 -7.63 4.43
C ASN A 102 -18.06 -7.42 4.98
N ASN A 103 -18.40 -6.20 5.42
CA ASN A 103 -19.70 -5.92 6.01
C ASN A 103 -20.41 -4.76 5.30
N ASP A 104 -19.84 -3.55 5.34
CA ASP A 104 -20.60 -2.34 4.98
C ASP A 104 -20.91 -2.27 3.47
N LEU A 105 -19.94 -2.54 2.58
CA LEU A 105 -20.16 -2.53 1.14
C LEU A 105 -21.01 -3.70 0.63
N PRO A 106 -20.82 -4.96 1.09
CA PRO A 106 -21.74 -6.05 0.79
C PRO A 106 -23.18 -5.76 1.24
N PHE A 107 -23.36 -5.22 2.45
CA PHE A 107 -24.67 -4.83 2.97
C PHE A 107 -25.33 -3.76 2.08
N LEU A 108 -24.58 -2.76 1.62
CA LEU A 108 -25.07 -1.76 0.68
C LEU A 108 -25.36 -2.35 -0.71
N ALA A 109 -24.56 -3.31 -1.18
CA ALA A 109 -24.81 -3.98 -2.44
C ALA A 109 -26.16 -4.72 -2.44
N GLU A 110 -26.55 -5.29 -1.31
CA GLU A 110 -27.84 -5.95 -1.12
C GLU A 110 -28.99 -4.94 -1.03
N HIS A 111 -28.88 -3.94 -0.14
CA HIS A 111 -30.01 -3.09 0.25
C HIS A 111 -30.12 -1.74 -0.45
N LEU A 112 -29.09 -1.28 -1.17
CA LEU A 112 -29.14 -0.04 -1.96
C LEU A 112 -29.53 -0.28 -3.43
N SER A 113 -29.69 -1.54 -3.83
CA SER A 113 -29.91 -1.94 -5.22
C SER A 113 -31.16 -1.29 -5.86
N GLU A 114 -32.24 -1.07 -5.10
CA GLU A 114 -33.46 -0.41 -5.60
C GLU A 114 -33.25 1.07 -5.98
N HIS A 115 -32.20 1.70 -5.44
CA HIS A 115 -31.85 3.10 -5.73
C HIS A 115 -30.82 3.25 -6.86
N LEU A 116 -30.31 2.14 -7.39
CA LEU A 116 -29.23 2.11 -8.37
C LEU A 116 -29.68 1.42 -9.66
N ASP A 117 -29.31 2.01 -10.80
CA ASP A 117 -29.56 1.37 -12.11
C ASP A 117 -28.60 0.20 -12.38
N GLU A 118 -27.47 0.15 -11.66
CA GLU A 118 -26.43 -0.86 -11.78
C GLU A 118 -26.05 -1.38 -10.39
N PRO A 119 -25.62 -2.65 -10.26
CA PRO A 119 -25.15 -3.19 -8.98
C PRO A 119 -24.00 -2.37 -8.40
N VAL A 120 -23.93 -2.32 -7.06
CA VAL A 120 -22.78 -1.72 -6.36
C VAL A 120 -21.50 -2.43 -6.78
N SER A 121 -20.58 -1.67 -7.39
CA SER A 121 -19.28 -2.15 -7.83
C SER A 121 -18.18 -1.58 -6.96
N PHE A 122 -17.49 -2.44 -6.22
CA PHE A 122 -16.38 -2.04 -5.36
C PHE A 122 -15.20 -2.99 -5.44
N ALA A 123 -14.01 -2.48 -5.10
CA ALA A 123 -12.79 -3.26 -5.02
C ALA A 123 -11.91 -2.79 -3.86
N ILE A 124 -11.09 -3.70 -3.34
CA ILE A 124 -10.12 -3.42 -2.30
C ILE A 124 -8.72 -3.40 -2.93
N LEU A 125 -7.99 -2.31 -2.76
CA LEU A 125 -6.63 -2.16 -3.26
C LEU A 125 -5.64 -1.89 -2.13
N LYS A 126 -4.74 -2.85 -1.90
CA LYS A 126 -3.71 -2.81 -0.86
C LYS A 126 -2.31 -2.72 -1.50
N GLY A 127 -1.30 -2.42 -0.68
CA GLY A 127 0.10 -2.51 -1.10
C GLY A 127 0.51 -3.95 -1.44
N ARG A 128 1.48 -4.15 -2.33
CA ARG A 128 1.88 -5.49 -2.85
C ARG A 128 2.24 -6.49 -1.76
N SER A 129 2.79 -6.04 -0.63
CA SER A 129 3.14 -6.86 0.53
C SER A 129 1.95 -7.45 1.28
N ASN A 130 0.71 -7.11 0.89
CA ASN A 130 -0.51 -7.71 1.42
C ASN A 130 -0.98 -8.91 0.60
N TYR A 131 -0.35 -9.20 -0.53
CA TYR A 131 -0.72 -10.32 -1.39
C TYR A 131 0.39 -11.39 -1.38
N VAL A 132 -0.01 -12.66 -1.49
CA VAL A 132 0.94 -13.74 -1.76
C VAL A 132 1.51 -13.56 -3.17
N CYS A 133 2.82 -13.75 -3.31
CA CYS A 133 3.51 -13.63 -4.58
C CYS A 133 3.77 -15.04 -5.14
N LEU A 134 3.02 -15.41 -6.19
CA LEU A 134 3.14 -16.73 -6.83
C LEU A 134 4.57 -17.06 -7.29
N GLN A 135 5.33 -16.06 -7.74
CA GLN A 135 6.74 -16.25 -8.10
C GLN A 135 7.61 -16.59 -6.89
N ARG A 136 7.41 -15.91 -5.74
CA ARG A 136 8.13 -16.21 -4.50
C ARG A 136 7.76 -17.58 -3.97
N LEU A 137 6.47 -17.93 -4.02
CA LEU A 137 5.96 -19.22 -3.60
C LEU A 137 6.59 -20.37 -4.41
N ALA A 138 6.68 -20.21 -5.73
CA ALA A 138 7.36 -21.17 -6.60
C ALA A 138 8.86 -21.32 -6.25
N GLU A 139 9.56 -20.20 -6.01
CA GLU A 139 10.98 -20.21 -5.61
C GLU A 139 11.21 -20.93 -4.27
N VAL A 140 10.33 -20.72 -3.29
CA VAL A 140 10.41 -21.40 -1.98
C VAL A 140 10.15 -22.90 -2.12
N ALA A 141 9.15 -23.28 -2.93
CA ALA A 141 8.86 -24.69 -3.19
C ALA A 141 10.03 -25.42 -3.87
N GLU A 142 10.68 -24.77 -4.84
CA GLU A 142 11.85 -25.32 -5.52
C GLU A 142 13.06 -25.49 -4.58
N ALA A 143 13.36 -24.49 -3.75
CA ALA A 143 14.46 -24.54 -2.79
C ALA A 143 14.28 -25.67 -1.76
N ASN A 144 13.04 -25.88 -1.28
CA ASN A 144 12.71 -26.98 -0.39
C ASN A 144 12.96 -28.36 -1.03
N ILE A 145 12.66 -28.51 -2.32
CA ILE A 145 12.93 -29.76 -3.08
C ILE A 145 14.44 -29.98 -3.23
N GLN A 146 15.21 -28.92 -3.47
CA GLN A 146 16.65 -28.99 -3.70
C GLN A 146 17.48 -29.08 -2.40
N GLN A 147 16.82 -29.03 -1.23
CA GLN A 147 17.48 -28.93 0.10
C GLN A 147 18.53 -27.81 0.17
N THR A 148 18.37 -26.78 -0.65
CA THR A 148 19.22 -25.59 -0.63
C THR A 148 18.67 -24.66 0.44
N LEU A 149 19.47 -24.38 1.47
CA LEU A 149 19.22 -23.31 2.42
C LEU A 149 19.47 -21.96 1.74
N ASP A 150 18.73 -21.68 0.68
CA ASP A 150 18.67 -20.34 0.09
C ASP A 150 18.00 -19.46 1.14
N GLY A 151 18.71 -18.45 1.67
CA GLY A 151 18.29 -17.63 2.81
C GLY A 151 16.92 -16.91 2.68
N LEU A 152 16.19 -17.15 1.60
CA LEU A 152 14.83 -16.69 1.33
C LEU A 152 13.81 -17.13 2.38
N ALA A 153 13.91 -18.38 2.86
CA ALA A 153 13.04 -18.99 3.87
C ALA A 153 13.77 -19.25 5.20
N GLU A 154 14.92 -18.60 5.40
CA GLU A 154 15.68 -18.71 6.66
C GLU A 154 14.79 -18.24 7.82
N HIS A 155 14.49 -19.13 8.77
CA HIS A 155 13.55 -18.92 9.87
C HIS A 155 12.05 -18.83 9.49
N ALA A 156 11.66 -19.20 8.27
CA ALA A 156 10.26 -19.43 7.96
C ALA A 156 9.77 -20.73 8.64
N ASP A 157 8.46 -20.79 8.87
CA ASP A 157 7.81 -21.98 9.41
C ASP A 157 7.31 -22.85 8.24
N ASP A 158 7.84 -24.06 8.11
CA ASP A 158 7.53 -24.96 7.00
C ASP A 158 6.06 -25.39 6.95
N GLU A 159 5.40 -25.53 8.11
CA GLU A 159 3.98 -25.87 8.19
C GLU A 159 3.12 -24.70 7.68
N GLN A 160 3.46 -23.47 8.08
CA GLN A 160 2.80 -22.28 7.58
C GLN A 160 3.06 -22.06 6.08
N LEU A 161 4.27 -22.34 5.58
CA LEU A 161 4.59 -22.25 4.16
C LEU A 161 3.75 -23.23 3.34
N ALA A 162 3.63 -24.48 3.79
CA ALA A 162 2.78 -25.48 3.14
C ALA A 162 1.31 -25.04 3.13
N ALA A 163 0.79 -24.55 4.27
CA ALA A 163 -0.58 -24.07 4.37
C ALA A 163 -0.86 -22.86 3.45
N ILE A 164 0.09 -21.92 3.32
CA ILE A 164 -0.04 -20.81 2.36
C ILE A 164 0.01 -21.31 0.93
N ALA A 165 0.86 -22.29 0.62
CA ALA A 165 0.96 -22.86 -0.71
C ALA A 165 -0.35 -23.51 -1.16
N ASP A 166 -0.97 -24.31 -0.27
CA ASP A 166 -2.27 -24.94 -0.52
C ASP A 166 -3.36 -23.87 -0.70
N TRP A 167 -3.46 -22.91 0.23
CA TRP A 167 -4.44 -21.81 0.15
C TRP A 167 -4.28 -20.97 -1.13
N ALA A 168 -3.06 -20.73 -1.59
CA ALA A 168 -2.79 -19.96 -2.81
C ALA A 168 -3.34 -20.63 -4.08
N THR A 169 -3.66 -21.94 -4.04
CA THR A 169 -4.32 -22.65 -5.16
C THR A 169 -5.84 -22.46 -5.18
N GLU A 170 -6.43 -22.02 -4.08
CA GLU A 170 -7.90 -21.90 -3.90
C GLU A 170 -8.39 -20.45 -3.82
N THR A 171 -7.56 -19.51 -3.36
CA THR A 171 -7.94 -18.09 -3.23
C THR A 171 -8.10 -17.39 -4.57
N ASP A 172 -9.14 -16.56 -4.68
CA ASP A 172 -9.39 -15.69 -5.83
C ASP A 172 -8.60 -14.37 -5.76
N THR A 173 -8.17 -13.94 -4.57
CA THR A 173 -7.59 -12.60 -4.37
C THR A 173 -6.14 -12.63 -3.91
N GLY A 174 -5.70 -13.73 -3.29
CA GLY A 174 -4.37 -13.85 -2.70
C GLY A 174 -4.10 -12.85 -1.58
N ASP A 175 -5.13 -12.21 -1.01
CA ASP A 175 -5.00 -11.27 0.11
C ASP A 175 -4.70 -12.03 1.41
N ARG A 176 -3.62 -11.62 2.09
CA ARG A 176 -3.23 -12.17 3.40
C ARG A 176 -4.38 -12.20 4.41
N ALA A 177 -5.30 -11.22 4.33
CA ALA A 177 -6.43 -11.12 5.25
C ALA A 177 -7.43 -12.30 5.15
N GLU A 178 -7.40 -13.07 4.06
CA GLU A 178 -8.26 -14.25 3.87
C GLU A 178 -7.67 -15.54 4.48
N LEU A 179 -6.41 -15.50 4.95
CA LEU A 179 -5.81 -16.63 5.64
C LEU A 179 -6.56 -16.95 6.94
N SER A 180 -6.77 -18.23 7.21
CA SER A 180 -7.39 -18.72 8.45
C SER A 180 -6.49 -18.59 9.69
N PHE A 181 -5.24 -18.19 9.50
CA PHE A 181 -4.25 -18.01 10.55
C PHE A 181 -3.37 -16.78 10.25
N GLU A 182 -2.75 -16.21 11.28
CA GLU A 182 -1.79 -15.13 11.12
C GLU A 182 -0.39 -15.71 10.89
N PRO A 183 0.19 -15.62 9.68
CA PRO A 183 1.54 -16.12 9.43
C PRO A 183 2.55 -15.26 10.16
N ASN A 184 3.61 -15.90 10.66
CA ASN A 184 4.70 -15.17 11.29
C ASN A 184 5.42 -14.27 10.25
N GLY A 185 6.18 -13.29 10.74
CA GLY A 185 6.79 -12.27 9.88
C GLY A 185 7.80 -12.83 8.86
N SER A 186 8.61 -13.83 9.25
CA SER A 186 9.60 -14.46 8.37
C SER A 186 8.93 -15.31 7.27
N THR A 187 7.93 -16.12 7.63
CA THR A 187 7.11 -16.90 6.68
C THR A 187 6.47 -15.98 5.64
N TRP A 188 5.74 -14.94 6.07
CA TRP A 188 5.07 -14.05 5.11
C TRP A 188 6.08 -13.32 4.22
N SER A 189 7.21 -12.87 4.78
CA SER A 189 8.28 -12.20 4.04
C SER A 189 8.98 -13.12 3.02
N ALA A 190 8.89 -14.44 3.17
CA ALA A 190 9.41 -15.41 2.22
C ALA A 190 8.53 -15.52 0.97
N VAL A 191 7.20 -15.36 1.12
CA VAL A 191 6.19 -15.60 0.07
C VAL A 191 5.52 -14.33 -0.47
N THR A 192 5.92 -13.14 -0.02
CA THR A 192 5.41 -11.85 -0.53
C THR A 192 6.50 -10.99 -1.17
N VAL A 193 6.12 -9.87 -1.79
CA VAL A 193 7.04 -8.90 -2.40
C VAL A 193 6.57 -7.46 -2.23
N GLY A 194 7.49 -6.56 -1.92
CA GLY A 194 7.23 -5.12 -1.86
C GLY A 194 7.19 -4.43 -3.25
N SER A 195 6.71 -3.19 -3.30
CA SER A 195 6.73 -2.33 -4.50
C SER A 195 8.15 -2.08 -5.02
N HIS A 196 9.12 -1.99 -4.12
CA HIS A 196 10.53 -1.74 -4.45
C HIS A 196 11.28 -2.96 -4.99
N GLU A 197 10.67 -4.15 -4.93
CA GLU A 197 11.25 -5.41 -5.40
C GLU A 197 10.53 -5.94 -6.64
N CYS A 198 9.22 -5.66 -6.75
CA CYS A 198 8.39 -6.27 -7.77
C CYS A 198 8.71 -5.75 -9.18
N PRO A 199 9.04 -6.62 -10.15
CA PRO A 199 9.33 -6.19 -11.52
C PRO A 199 8.08 -5.79 -12.32
N GLY A 200 6.87 -6.05 -11.79
CA GLY A 200 5.58 -5.78 -12.43
C GLY A 200 5.15 -6.85 -13.44
N ARG A 201 3.88 -6.81 -13.83
CA ARG A 201 3.21 -7.80 -14.72
C ARG A 201 4.08 -8.27 -15.89
N ASN A 202 4.55 -7.35 -16.73
CA ASN A 202 5.20 -7.67 -18.01
C ASN A 202 6.61 -8.27 -17.88
N ARG A 203 7.22 -8.23 -16.69
CA ARG A 203 8.59 -8.72 -16.45
C ARG A 203 8.64 -9.85 -15.43
N CYS A 204 7.53 -10.14 -14.76
CA CYS A 204 7.41 -11.23 -13.81
C CYS A 204 6.96 -12.51 -14.56
N PRO A 205 7.61 -13.67 -14.35
CA PRO A 205 7.12 -14.94 -14.93
C PRO A 205 5.69 -15.30 -14.48
N ALA A 206 5.32 -14.93 -13.25
CA ALA A 206 3.98 -15.11 -12.71
C ALA A 206 3.06 -13.88 -12.92
N GLY A 207 3.37 -13.03 -13.91
CA GLY A 207 2.70 -11.74 -14.11
C GLY A 207 1.20 -11.86 -14.41
N ASP A 208 0.80 -12.81 -15.24
CA ASP A 208 -0.59 -12.97 -15.68
C ASP A 208 -1.52 -13.40 -14.54
N GLY A 209 -1.06 -14.31 -13.68
CA GLY A 209 -1.78 -14.76 -12.48
C GLY A 209 -1.49 -13.93 -11.23
N CYS A 210 -0.81 -12.79 -11.33
CA CYS A 210 -0.36 -12.04 -10.17
C CYS A 210 -1.55 -11.39 -9.43
N PHE A 211 -1.86 -11.89 -8.23
CA PHE A 211 -2.91 -11.36 -7.36
C PHE A 211 -2.88 -9.84 -7.16
N ALA A 212 -1.70 -9.26 -6.95
CA ALA A 212 -1.56 -7.81 -6.80
C ALA A 212 -1.83 -7.02 -8.10
N GLU A 213 -1.68 -7.63 -9.27
CA GLU A 213 -2.04 -7.03 -10.55
C GLU A 213 -3.54 -7.21 -10.82
N LEU A 214 -4.10 -8.39 -10.54
CA LEU A 214 -5.54 -8.65 -10.63
C LEU A 214 -6.34 -7.73 -9.71
N ALA A 215 -5.84 -7.44 -8.50
CA ALA A 215 -6.44 -6.46 -7.60
C ALA A 215 -6.45 -5.03 -8.20
N ARG A 216 -5.41 -4.65 -8.96
CA ARG A 216 -5.38 -3.37 -9.69
C ARG A 216 -6.38 -3.35 -10.83
N ASP A 217 -6.53 -4.44 -11.57
CA ASP A 217 -7.52 -4.54 -12.65
C ASP A 217 -8.94 -4.40 -12.10
N ARG A 218 -9.26 -5.14 -11.02
CA ARG A 218 -10.55 -5.01 -10.31
C ARG A 218 -10.80 -3.59 -9.83
N ALA A 219 -9.79 -2.93 -9.26
CA ALA A 219 -9.89 -1.53 -8.86
C ALA A 219 -10.13 -0.59 -10.05
N ALA A 220 -9.52 -0.84 -11.20
CA ALA A 220 -9.70 -0.03 -12.40
C ALA A 220 -11.12 -0.13 -12.98
N GLU A 221 -11.81 -1.25 -12.75
CA GLU A 221 -13.20 -1.47 -13.16
C GLU A 221 -14.23 -1.03 -12.11
N ALA A 222 -13.82 -0.90 -10.84
CA ALA A 222 -14.70 -0.55 -9.75
C ALA A 222 -15.18 0.92 -9.76
N GLN A 223 -16.38 1.13 -9.21
CA GLN A 223 -16.87 2.47 -8.87
C GLN A 223 -16.27 2.94 -7.54
N VAL A 224 -16.29 2.10 -6.52
CA VAL A 224 -15.74 2.41 -5.19
C VAL A 224 -14.48 1.61 -4.95
N ILE A 225 -13.38 2.29 -4.63
CA ILE A 225 -12.11 1.63 -4.33
C ILE A 225 -11.76 1.93 -2.89
N VAL A 226 -11.67 0.88 -2.07
CA VAL A 226 -11.22 1.01 -0.67
C VAL A 226 -9.73 0.75 -0.61
N THR A 227 -9.00 1.68 -0.03
CA THR A 227 -7.56 1.60 0.19
C THR A 227 -7.20 2.15 1.57
N ASN A 228 -5.90 2.19 1.88
CA ASN A 228 -5.41 2.83 3.09
C ASN A 228 -4.82 4.22 2.80
N LEU A 229 -4.78 5.08 3.81
CA LEU A 229 -4.24 6.44 3.71
C LEU A 229 -2.79 6.46 3.21
N HIS A 230 -1.99 5.45 3.54
CA HIS A 230 -0.59 5.38 3.06
C HIS A 230 -0.51 5.21 1.54
N LEU A 231 -1.32 4.33 0.94
CA LEU A 231 -1.33 4.14 -0.51
C LEU A 231 -1.91 5.36 -1.22
N TYR A 232 -2.93 5.99 -0.62
CA TYR A 232 -3.48 7.25 -1.12
C TYR A 232 -2.45 8.40 -1.07
N GLY A 233 -1.63 8.49 -0.02
CA GLY A 233 -0.56 9.48 0.07
C GLY A 233 0.49 9.33 -1.04
N ILE A 234 0.91 8.09 -1.31
CA ILE A 234 1.81 7.81 -2.44
C ILE A 234 1.14 8.20 -3.77
N ASP A 235 -0.14 7.88 -3.95
CA ASP A 235 -0.88 8.23 -5.17
C ASP A 235 -0.89 9.75 -5.42
N VAL A 236 -1.22 10.52 -4.38
CA VAL A 236 -1.22 12.00 -4.45
C VAL A 236 0.18 12.53 -4.78
N ALA A 237 1.22 12.00 -4.14
CA ALA A 237 2.59 12.46 -4.37
C ALA A 237 3.19 12.06 -5.72
N THR A 238 2.55 11.10 -6.40
CA THR A 238 2.96 10.62 -7.73
C THR A 238 1.99 11.07 -8.83
N ASP A 239 1.19 12.12 -8.57
CA ASP A 239 0.22 12.67 -9.49
C ASP A 239 -0.78 11.63 -10.05
N GLY A 240 -1.23 10.71 -9.20
CA GLY A 240 -2.25 9.70 -9.55
C GLY A 240 -1.69 8.47 -10.27
N ALA A 241 -0.43 8.11 -10.06
CA ALA A 241 0.20 6.98 -10.74
C ALA A 241 -0.17 5.60 -10.16
N ILE A 242 -0.81 5.53 -8.99
CA ILE A 242 -1.02 4.29 -8.24
C ILE A 242 -2.47 3.84 -8.29
N LEU A 243 -3.40 4.76 -8.07
CA LEU A 243 -4.83 4.52 -8.03
C LEU A 243 -5.47 4.92 -9.36
N PRO A 244 -6.58 4.28 -9.76
CA PRO A 244 -7.36 4.71 -10.91
C PRO A 244 -7.81 6.18 -10.79
N PRO A 245 -7.91 6.92 -11.91
CA PRO A 245 -8.43 8.28 -11.92
C PRO A 245 -9.84 8.31 -11.31
N HIS A 246 -10.03 9.17 -10.31
CA HIS A 246 -11.25 9.23 -9.50
C HIS A 246 -11.76 10.67 -9.38
N ASP A 247 -13.08 10.83 -9.20
CA ASP A 247 -13.72 12.14 -9.05
C ASP A 247 -13.86 12.55 -7.59
N LEU A 248 -13.89 11.58 -6.67
CA LEU A 248 -14.16 11.76 -5.24
C LEU A 248 -13.15 11.00 -4.39
N ALA A 249 -12.74 11.62 -3.28
CA ALA A 249 -11.91 10.98 -2.25
C ALA A 249 -12.53 11.22 -0.87
N ILE A 250 -12.66 10.15 -0.10
CA ILE A 250 -13.16 10.15 1.28
C ILE A 250 -12.02 9.65 2.16
N LEU A 251 -11.57 10.50 3.09
CA LEU A 251 -10.54 10.14 4.07
C LEU A 251 -11.23 9.79 5.38
N ASP A 252 -11.27 8.50 5.70
CA ASP A 252 -11.84 8.02 6.96
C ASP A 252 -10.78 8.06 8.06
N GLU A 253 -11.20 8.48 9.26
CA GLU A 253 -10.30 8.85 10.35
C GLU A 253 -9.25 9.91 9.95
N ALA A 254 -9.72 10.96 9.26
CA ALA A 254 -8.88 12.05 8.74
C ALA A 254 -7.97 12.74 9.78
N HIS A 255 -8.23 12.57 11.08
CA HIS A 255 -7.35 13.04 12.15
C HIS A 255 -5.96 12.39 12.12
N ALA A 256 -5.84 11.18 11.55
CA ALA A 256 -4.57 10.48 11.35
C ALA A 256 -3.96 10.75 9.96
N ALA A 257 -4.65 11.48 9.09
CA ALA A 257 -4.23 11.63 7.70
C ALA A 257 -2.95 12.46 7.56
N GLU A 258 -2.76 13.53 8.33
CA GLU A 258 -1.55 14.36 8.25
C GLU A 258 -0.29 13.52 8.46
N ASP A 259 -0.20 12.81 9.59
CA ASP A 259 0.96 11.99 9.93
C ASP A 259 1.17 10.84 8.92
N ILE A 260 0.09 10.15 8.51
CA ILE A 260 0.20 9.00 7.59
C ILE A 260 0.59 9.43 6.18
N LEU A 261 0.04 10.54 5.69
CA LEU A 261 0.35 11.04 4.34
C LEU A 261 1.78 11.59 4.26
N ALA A 262 2.24 12.27 5.32
CA ALA A 262 3.63 12.71 5.43
C ALA A 262 4.59 11.50 5.42
N ALA A 263 4.33 10.50 6.27
CA ALA A 263 5.14 9.28 6.31
C ALA A 263 5.14 8.52 4.96
N ALA A 264 4.04 8.54 4.22
CA ALA A 264 3.91 7.82 2.95
C ALA A 264 4.83 8.36 1.83
N VAL A 265 5.21 9.64 1.90
CA VAL A 265 6.10 10.30 0.92
C VAL A 265 7.54 10.42 1.41
N GLY A 266 7.76 10.14 2.68
CA GLY A 266 9.05 10.18 3.33
C GLY A 266 10.00 9.06 2.90
N ALA A 267 11.23 9.14 3.42
CA ALA A 267 12.25 8.12 3.26
C ALA A 267 12.71 7.62 4.63
N GLU A 268 12.99 6.32 4.72
CA GLU A 268 13.54 5.70 5.93
C GLU A 268 14.77 4.85 5.59
N VAL A 269 15.82 4.96 6.39
CA VAL A 269 17.00 4.09 6.31
C VAL A 269 17.36 3.58 7.70
N PHE A 270 17.52 2.26 7.81
CA PHE A 270 17.90 1.56 9.04
C PHE A 270 18.59 0.24 8.70
N GLY A 271 19.32 -0.36 9.66
CA GLY A 271 20.12 -1.57 9.44
C GLY A 271 19.32 -2.74 8.84
N GLY A 272 18.04 -2.87 9.24
CA GLY A 272 17.13 -3.88 8.71
C GLY A 272 16.88 -3.81 7.20
N ARG A 273 16.98 -2.64 6.55
CA ARG A 273 16.89 -2.52 5.08
C ARG A 273 18.09 -3.18 4.39
N PHE A 274 19.29 -3.00 4.94
CA PHE A 274 20.50 -3.65 4.41
C PHE A 274 20.49 -5.17 4.64
N ARG A 275 20.04 -5.64 5.81
CA ARG A 275 19.85 -7.08 6.08
C ARG A 275 18.83 -7.71 5.13
N SER A 276 17.72 -7.02 4.88
CA SER A 276 16.71 -7.45 3.91
C SER A 276 17.28 -7.51 2.49
N LEU A 277 18.02 -6.49 2.07
CA LEU A 277 18.67 -6.46 0.75
C LEU A 277 19.71 -7.58 0.61
N ARG A 278 20.50 -7.87 1.65
CA ARG A 278 21.47 -8.97 1.67
C ARG A 278 20.79 -10.31 1.41
N ARG A 279 19.66 -10.58 2.09
CA ARG A 279 18.85 -11.80 1.89
C ARG A 279 18.31 -11.92 0.47
N ILE A 280 17.91 -10.82 -0.15
CA ILE A 280 17.44 -10.81 -1.54
C ILE A 280 18.62 -11.08 -2.49
N ALA A 281 19.75 -10.40 -2.28
CA ALA A 281 20.94 -10.51 -3.12
C ALA A 281 21.66 -11.86 -2.98
N SER A 282 21.56 -12.54 -1.83
CA SER A 282 22.16 -13.87 -1.63
C SER A 282 21.50 -14.97 -2.46
N GLY A 283 20.28 -14.75 -2.96
CA GLY A 283 19.66 -15.64 -3.95
C GLY A 283 20.24 -15.51 -5.36
N VAL A 284 21.22 -14.63 -5.56
CA VAL A 284 21.85 -14.32 -6.86
C VAL A 284 23.37 -14.41 -6.76
N LEU A 285 23.95 -13.80 -5.72
CA LEU A 285 25.39 -13.78 -5.47
C LEU A 285 25.74 -14.82 -4.40
N SER A 286 26.81 -15.57 -4.60
CA SER A 286 27.31 -16.54 -3.61
C SER A 286 28.60 -16.01 -2.98
N ARG A 287 28.61 -15.89 -1.64
CA ARG A 287 29.80 -15.54 -0.80
C ARG A 287 30.70 -14.47 -1.44
N SER A 288 30.18 -13.25 -1.55
CA SER A 288 30.86 -12.12 -2.18
C SER A 288 31.08 -10.96 -1.21
N THR A 289 32.09 -10.12 -1.49
CA THR A 289 32.40 -8.93 -0.69
C THR A 289 31.22 -7.95 -0.62
N GLU A 290 30.39 -7.90 -1.65
CA GLU A 290 29.18 -7.06 -1.68
C GLU A 290 28.15 -7.51 -0.63
N LEU A 291 27.98 -8.81 -0.41
CA LEU A 291 27.08 -9.34 0.63
C LEU A 291 27.61 -9.05 2.03
N ASP A 292 28.93 -9.17 2.24
CA ASP A 292 29.57 -8.85 3.52
C ASP A 292 29.48 -7.34 3.81
N ASN A 293 29.64 -6.51 2.79
CA ASN A 293 29.48 -5.06 2.87
C ASN A 293 28.08 -4.62 3.30
N LEU A 294 27.02 -5.35 2.88
CA LEU A 294 25.66 -5.08 3.33
C LEU A 294 25.45 -5.43 4.80
N ALA A 295 26.07 -6.50 5.29
CA ALA A 295 26.02 -6.86 6.71
C ALA A 295 26.74 -5.79 7.55
N ASP A 296 27.95 -5.39 7.16
CA ASP A 296 28.71 -4.33 7.85
C ASP A 296 27.98 -2.97 7.79
N LEU A 297 27.30 -2.63 6.69
CA LEU A 297 26.44 -1.44 6.64
C LEU A 297 25.28 -1.54 7.64
N ALA A 298 24.63 -2.70 7.74
CA ALA A 298 23.52 -2.87 8.66
C ALA A 298 23.93 -2.56 10.10
N ASP A 299 25.05 -3.13 10.55
CA ASP A 299 25.56 -2.96 11.90
C ASP A 299 26.02 -1.50 12.13
N ARG A 300 26.69 -0.88 11.16
CA ARG A 300 27.09 0.54 11.25
C ARG A 300 25.90 1.48 11.39
N PHE A 301 24.81 1.25 10.65
CA PHE A 301 23.60 2.08 10.78
C PHE A 301 22.94 1.89 12.14
N ASP A 302 22.84 0.65 12.63
CA ASP A 302 22.29 0.38 13.96
C ASP A 302 23.12 1.07 15.05
N ASP A 303 24.46 0.99 15.01
CA ASP A 303 25.32 1.57 16.03
C ASP A 303 25.39 3.10 15.94
N SER A 304 25.55 3.64 14.73
CA SER A 304 25.85 5.08 14.53
C SER A 304 24.63 5.97 14.79
N LEU A 305 23.41 5.47 14.55
CA LEU A 305 22.20 6.26 14.72
C LEU A 305 21.72 6.34 16.18
N VAL A 306 22.19 5.46 17.08
CA VAL A 306 21.74 5.44 18.49
C VAL A 306 21.99 6.77 19.21
N GLU A 307 23.13 7.41 18.94
CA GLU A 307 23.50 8.70 19.56
C GLU A 307 22.66 9.87 19.03
N HIS A 308 21.89 9.65 17.96
CA HIS A 308 21.05 10.66 17.31
C HIS A 308 19.56 10.49 17.63
N LEU A 309 19.17 9.46 18.39
CA LEU A 309 17.78 9.19 18.75
C LEU A 309 17.06 10.41 19.33
N GLY A 310 15.90 10.73 18.77
CA GLY A 310 15.06 11.87 19.15
C GLY A 310 15.58 13.22 18.66
N LYS A 311 16.61 13.27 17.81
CA LYS A 311 17.20 14.50 17.30
C LYS A 311 16.87 14.70 15.82
N ARG A 312 16.66 15.96 15.45
CA ARG A 312 16.72 16.42 14.05
C ARG A 312 18.18 16.60 13.65
N LEU A 313 18.49 16.34 12.38
CA LEU A 313 19.82 16.54 11.84
C LEU A 313 19.76 16.98 10.37
N THR A 314 20.88 17.49 9.89
CA THR A 314 21.15 17.71 8.47
C THR A 314 22.07 16.57 8.02
N PRO A 315 21.55 15.46 7.45
CA PRO A 315 22.30 14.20 7.35
C PRO A 315 23.60 14.31 6.56
N ALA A 316 23.62 15.13 5.50
CA ALA A 316 24.80 15.37 4.69
C ALA A 316 25.92 16.14 5.43
N GLU A 317 25.57 16.97 6.42
CA GLU A 317 26.52 17.80 7.18
C GLU A 317 26.93 17.16 8.51
N ASP A 318 26.19 16.14 8.97
CA ASP A 318 26.49 15.45 10.21
C ASP A 318 27.80 14.64 10.10
N PRO A 319 28.74 14.78 11.06
CA PRO A 319 30.07 14.20 10.96
C PRO A 319 30.08 12.66 11.04
N VAL A 320 28.98 12.03 11.48
CA VAL A 320 28.83 10.58 11.57
C VAL A 320 27.92 10.08 10.45
N VAL A 321 26.75 10.69 10.28
CA VAL A 321 25.73 10.22 9.33
C VAL A 321 26.14 10.52 7.88
N GLY A 322 26.75 11.68 7.61
CA GLY A 322 27.19 12.06 6.26
C GLY A 322 28.15 11.03 5.64
N PRO A 323 29.29 10.72 6.27
CA PRO A 323 30.22 9.70 5.79
C PRO A 323 29.60 8.30 5.69
N LEU A 324 28.66 7.96 6.58
CA LEU A 324 27.95 6.69 6.55
C LEU A 324 27.04 6.57 5.32
N LEU A 325 26.34 7.64 4.95
CA LEU A 325 25.52 7.70 3.72
C LEU A 325 26.39 7.59 2.47
N GLU A 326 27.57 8.25 2.43
CA GLU A 326 28.51 8.14 1.30
C GLU A 326 29.07 6.73 1.13
N LEU A 327 29.40 6.06 2.24
CA LEU A 327 29.85 4.68 2.25
C LEU A 327 28.74 3.75 1.73
N ALA A 328 27.50 3.97 2.17
CA ALA A 328 26.35 3.20 1.73
C ALA A 328 26.10 3.36 0.22
N ASP A 329 26.14 4.60 -0.28
CA ASP A 329 25.99 4.90 -1.71
C ASP A 329 27.01 4.12 -2.55
N THR A 330 28.30 4.24 -2.20
CA THR A 330 29.40 3.57 -2.90
C THR A 330 29.25 2.04 -2.92
N ARG A 331 28.89 1.44 -1.78
CA ARG A 331 28.74 -0.02 -1.68
C ARG A 331 27.49 -0.53 -2.39
N LEU A 332 26.40 0.23 -2.39
CA LEU A 332 25.19 -0.10 -3.14
C LEU A 332 25.41 0.02 -4.65
N GLU A 333 26.23 0.95 -5.13
CA GLU A 333 26.66 1.01 -6.53
C GLU A 333 27.49 -0.21 -6.95
N ALA A 334 28.42 -0.63 -6.08
CA ALA A 334 29.20 -1.85 -6.30
C ALA A 334 28.29 -3.10 -6.37
N LEU A 335 27.35 -3.23 -5.44
CA LEU A 335 26.34 -4.29 -5.45
C LEU A 335 25.50 -4.26 -6.74
N GLN A 336 25.02 -3.08 -7.14
CA GLN A 336 24.24 -2.93 -8.36
C GLN A 336 25.04 -3.38 -9.59
N SER A 337 26.34 -3.07 -9.63
CA SER A 337 27.25 -3.49 -10.70
C SER A 337 27.44 -5.01 -10.72
N ALA A 338 27.65 -5.63 -9.56
CA ALA A 338 27.76 -7.08 -9.43
C ALA A 338 26.47 -7.81 -9.86
N LEU A 339 25.30 -7.30 -9.46
CA LEU A 339 24.01 -7.87 -9.84
C LEU A 339 23.72 -7.75 -11.35
N ARG A 340 24.21 -6.69 -12.02
CA ARG A 340 24.10 -6.53 -13.48
C ARG A 340 25.00 -7.49 -14.26
N ALA A 341 26.03 -8.06 -13.63
CA ALA A 341 26.94 -8.99 -14.27
C ALA A 341 26.35 -10.41 -14.44
N VAL A 342 25.12 -10.65 -13.94
CA VAL A 342 24.41 -11.91 -14.16
C VAL A 342 24.22 -12.14 -15.68
N PRO A 343 24.66 -13.29 -16.23
CA PRO A 343 24.61 -13.54 -17.67
C PRO A 343 23.19 -13.50 -18.25
N ALA A 344 23.06 -12.98 -19.47
CA ALA A 344 21.77 -12.87 -20.16
C ALA A 344 21.16 -14.24 -20.54
N ASP A 345 22.00 -15.27 -20.65
CA ASP A 345 21.63 -16.67 -20.93
C ASP A 345 21.33 -17.49 -19.67
N ALA A 346 21.37 -16.87 -18.48
CA ALA A 346 20.98 -17.53 -17.23
C ALA A 346 19.52 -17.99 -17.25
N ALA A 347 19.21 -18.98 -16.40
CA ALA A 347 17.86 -19.49 -16.19
C ALA A 347 16.87 -18.35 -15.87
N THR A 348 15.61 -18.50 -16.31
CA THR A 348 14.57 -17.47 -16.14
C THR A 348 14.39 -17.06 -14.66
N GLU A 349 14.45 -18.02 -13.74
CA GLU A 349 14.36 -17.75 -12.30
C GLU A 349 15.56 -16.96 -11.77
N ALA A 350 16.77 -17.31 -12.18
CA ALA A 350 17.98 -16.58 -11.81
C ALA A 350 17.90 -15.11 -12.28
N ARG A 351 17.41 -14.89 -13.51
CA ARG A 351 17.17 -13.53 -14.04
C ARG A 351 16.09 -12.78 -13.26
N ALA A 352 15.01 -13.45 -12.87
CA ALA A 352 13.95 -12.85 -12.05
C ALA A 352 14.46 -12.45 -10.65
N ARG A 353 15.27 -13.30 -10.00
CA ARG A 353 15.92 -13.00 -8.71
C ARG A 353 16.88 -11.82 -8.84
N ALA A 354 17.72 -11.80 -9.89
CA ALA A 354 18.64 -10.69 -10.18
C ALA A 354 17.90 -9.37 -10.40
N GLN A 355 16.82 -9.38 -11.18
CA GLN A 355 16.00 -8.20 -11.41
C GLN A 355 15.39 -7.66 -10.12
N ARG A 356 14.88 -8.54 -9.26
CA ARG A 356 14.33 -8.17 -7.94
C ARG A 356 15.38 -7.52 -7.05
N ALA A 357 16.58 -8.11 -7.00
CA ALA A 357 17.71 -7.56 -6.26
C ALA A 357 18.15 -6.18 -6.80
N LEU A 358 18.16 -5.99 -8.12
CA LEU A 358 18.47 -4.70 -8.75
C LEU A 358 17.46 -3.62 -8.39
N LEU A 359 16.16 -3.94 -8.40
CA LEU A 359 15.09 -3.01 -8.01
C LEU A 359 15.21 -2.62 -6.53
N ALA A 360 15.42 -3.60 -5.65
CA ALA A 360 15.60 -3.37 -4.21
C ALA A 360 16.84 -2.51 -3.93
N THR A 361 17.95 -2.79 -4.62
CA THR A 361 19.18 -2.00 -4.54
C THR A 361 18.93 -0.56 -5.00
N GLY A 362 18.26 -0.38 -6.15
CA GLY A 362 17.94 0.94 -6.69
C GLY A 362 17.04 1.77 -5.76
N SER A 363 16.04 1.14 -5.13
CA SER A 363 15.19 1.80 -4.13
C SER A 363 15.98 2.26 -2.90
N LEU A 364 16.82 1.38 -2.33
CA LEU A 364 17.64 1.76 -1.18
C LEU A 364 18.67 2.84 -1.54
N LEU A 365 19.28 2.75 -2.72
CA LEU A 365 20.20 3.76 -3.24
C LEU A 365 19.50 5.12 -3.42
N GLY A 366 18.27 5.12 -3.95
CA GLY A 366 17.44 6.32 -4.06
C GLY A 366 17.18 6.98 -2.70
N ALA A 367 16.83 6.19 -1.69
CA ALA A 367 16.64 6.68 -0.32
C ALA A 367 17.95 7.25 0.28
N ILE A 368 19.08 6.56 0.13
CA ILE A 368 20.38 7.08 0.59
C ILE A 368 20.69 8.43 -0.07
N ARG A 369 20.42 8.57 -1.37
CA ARG A 369 20.68 9.81 -2.11
C ARG A 369 19.76 10.95 -1.70
N SER A 370 18.50 10.67 -1.39
CA SER A 370 17.58 11.70 -0.90
C SER A 370 18.01 12.25 0.45
N PHE A 371 18.63 11.46 1.33
CA PHE A 371 19.24 11.97 2.56
C PHE A 371 20.53 12.78 2.35
N ARG A 372 21.28 12.51 1.28
CA ARG A 372 22.51 13.25 0.94
C ARG A 372 22.23 14.60 0.29
N ALA A 373 21.12 14.71 -0.44
CA ALA A 373 20.67 15.92 -1.11
C ALA A 373 19.15 16.03 -0.96
N PRO A 374 18.66 16.40 0.25
CA PRO A 374 17.24 16.55 0.49
C PRO A 374 16.66 17.71 -0.32
N ASP A 375 15.46 17.53 -0.85
CA ASP A 375 14.72 18.60 -1.51
C ASP A 375 14.29 19.67 -0.49
N ASP A 376 13.99 20.87 -0.96
CA ASP A 376 13.50 21.96 -0.12
C ASP A 376 12.20 21.54 0.60
N GLY A 377 12.15 21.75 1.91
CA GLY A 377 10.98 21.47 2.74
C GLY A 377 11.00 20.14 3.49
N PHE A 378 11.94 19.24 3.19
CA PHE A 378 12.11 18.00 3.93
C PHE A 378 12.90 18.20 5.24
N VAL A 379 12.51 17.48 6.28
CA VAL A 379 13.21 17.47 7.58
C VAL A 379 13.66 16.05 7.88
N ALA A 380 14.93 15.88 8.27
CA ALA A 380 15.44 14.58 8.70
C ALA A 380 15.60 14.49 10.23
N TRP A 381 15.29 13.31 10.78
CA TRP A 381 15.42 13.01 12.21
C TRP A 381 15.73 11.53 12.43
N VAL A 382 16.14 11.17 13.65
CA VAL A 382 16.29 9.76 14.04
C VAL A 382 15.29 9.39 15.12
N GLU A 383 14.60 8.27 14.95
CA GLU A 383 13.63 7.73 15.89
C GLU A 383 13.72 6.20 16.02
N GLY A 384 12.78 5.60 16.75
CA GLY A 384 12.73 4.16 16.99
C GLY A 384 13.42 3.73 18.29
N PRO A 385 13.37 2.43 18.63
CA PRO A 385 14.02 1.90 19.82
C PRO A 385 15.54 1.82 19.63
N ARG A 386 16.29 1.80 20.74
CA ARG A 386 17.78 1.74 20.72
C ARG A 386 18.36 0.56 19.94
N ASN A 387 17.66 -0.56 19.84
CA ASN A 387 18.11 -1.74 19.10
C ASN A 387 17.70 -1.71 17.61
N ARG A 388 16.97 -0.67 17.17
CA ARG A 388 16.55 -0.48 15.78
C ARG A 388 16.29 1.01 15.53
N PRO A 389 17.32 1.86 15.59
CA PRO A 389 17.17 3.26 15.23
C PRO A 389 16.89 3.40 13.74
N VAL A 390 16.09 4.41 13.38
CA VAL A 390 15.67 4.69 12.00
C VAL A 390 15.97 6.14 11.69
N LEU A 391 16.72 6.37 10.61
CA LEU A 391 16.87 7.69 10.02
C LEU A 391 15.67 7.94 9.11
N CYS A 392 14.85 8.92 9.47
CA CYS A 392 13.61 9.28 8.79
C CYS A 392 13.74 10.66 8.13
N MET A 393 13.04 10.85 7.03
CA MET A 393 12.85 12.14 6.37
C MET A 393 11.45 12.24 5.83
N SER A 394 10.80 13.39 5.99
CA SER A 394 9.44 13.68 5.51
C SER A 394 9.25 15.17 5.28
#